data_AF-D4JVE1-F1
#
_entry.id   AF-D4JVE1-F1
#
_cell.length_a   1.000
_cell.length_b   1.000
_cell.length_c   1.000
_cell.angle_alpha   90.00
_cell.angle_beta   90.00
_cell.angle_gamma   90.00
#
_symmetry.space_group_name_H-M   'P 1'
#
loop_
_entity.id
_entity.type
_entity.pdbx_description
1 polymer ?
#
loop_
_entity_poly.entity_id
_entity_poly.type
_entity_poly.pdbx_seq_one_letter_code
_entity_poly.pdbx_strand_id
1 'polypeptide(L)'
;MSKGYSGMFNGTKGSRVAFGSTDYMKPTDDFSRYIKRRKDADANGFYDIIAHGNPISIEIQHNGQTITIDHRIAARLFKQDKQYKGQAIRLLSCSTGKLDTGFAQNLANKLNVPVQAPTDILWATPRGTYYVTAGKTVNGRLVQDRSAPGTFRTFYPKRRKKI
;
A
#
# COMPACT_ATOMS: atom_id res chain seq x y z
N MET A 1 31.41 -3.00 23.35
CA MET A 1 30.28 -2.11 23.70
C MET A 1 29.73 -1.49 22.42
N SER A 2 28.69 -2.09 21.83
CA SER A 2 28.09 -1.58 20.58
C SER A 2 26.85 -0.76 20.92
N LYS A 3 26.85 0.51 20.50
CA LYS A 3 25.78 1.48 20.73
C LYS A 3 24.54 1.08 19.92
N GLY A 4 23.40 0.99 20.61
CA GLY A 4 22.09 0.72 20.01
C GLY A 4 21.61 1.89 19.17
N TYR A 5 21.07 1.58 17.99
CA TYR A 5 20.27 2.51 17.20
C TYR A 5 18.85 2.53 17.77
N SER A 6 18.53 3.57 18.52
CA SER A 6 17.19 3.89 18.98
C SER A 6 16.31 4.29 17.79
N GLY A 7 15.30 3.48 17.51
CA GLY A 7 14.28 3.77 16.51
C GLY A 7 13.46 5.00 16.90
N MET A 8 13.62 6.08 16.15
CA MET A 8 12.77 7.27 16.24
C MET A 8 11.57 7.11 15.30
N PHE A 9 10.56 6.35 15.74
CA PHE A 9 9.18 6.56 15.31
C PHE A 9 8.42 7.11 16.51
N ASN A 10 8.56 8.42 16.75
CA ASN A 10 7.91 9.10 17.84
C ASN A 10 6.69 9.88 17.33
N GLY A 11 5.50 9.47 17.76
CA GLY A 11 4.36 10.38 17.91
C GLY A 11 3.48 10.64 16.68
N THR A 12 2.69 9.65 16.27
CA THR A 12 1.29 9.93 15.96
C THR A 12 0.44 9.05 16.84
N LYS A 13 -0.52 9.64 17.58
CA LYS A 13 -1.51 8.90 18.37
C LYS A 13 -2.35 8.07 17.39
N GLY A 14 -1.89 6.84 17.15
CA GLY A 14 -2.43 5.92 16.17
C GLY A 14 -3.83 5.48 16.57
N SER A 15 -4.82 5.87 15.76
CA SER A 15 -6.00 5.04 15.55
C SER A 15 -5.50 3.63 15.24
N ARG A 16 -5.98 2.62 15.97
CA ARG A 16 -5.51 1.22 15.91
C ARG A 16 -5.48 0.73 14.46
N VAL A 17 -4.29 0.78 13.88
CA VAL A 17 -3.90 0.05 12.68
C VAL A 17 -4.07 -1.43 13.05
N ALA A 18 -4.79 -2.22 12.25
CA ALA A 18 -4.93 -3.65 12.51
C ALA A 18 -3.52 -4.26 12.61
N PHE A 19 -3.31 -5.26 13.45
CA PHE A 19 -1.97 -5.81 13.74
C PHE A 19 -1.15 -6.18 12.49
N GLY A 20 -1.80 -6.40 11.34
CA GLY A 20 -1.17 -6.58 10.04
C GLY A 20 -1.28 -5.37 9.11
N SER A 21 -0.97 -4.15 9.52
CA SER A 21 -0.92 -3.02 8.58
C SER A 21 0.16 -1.99 8.90
N THR A 22 0.68 -1.34 7.87
CA THR A 22 1.62 -0.21 7.98
C THR A 22 1.14 0.94 7.14
N ASP A 23 1.17 2.15 7.72
CA ASP A 23 0.85 3.39 7.03
C ASP A 23 2.10 4.23 6.79
N TYR A 24 2.37 4.49 5.52
CA TYR A 24 3.49 5.27 5.04
C TYR A 24 3.09 6.66 4.53
N MET A 25 1.82 7.04 4.58
CA MET A 25 1.37 8.36 4.15
C MET A 25 1.58 9.42 5.24
N LYS A 26 1.38 10.69 4.88
CA LYS A 26 1.33 11.78 5.87
C LYS A 26 0.13 11.58 6.79
N PRO A 27 0.22 11.93 8.09
CA PRO A 27 -0.92 11.84 9.00
C PRO A 27 -2.13 12.71 8.59
N THR A 28 -1.87 13.76 7.82
CA THR A 28 -2.88 14.68 7.29
C THR A 28 -3.53 14.19 6.00
N ASP A 29 -3.03 13.11 5.39
CA ASP A 29 -3.56 12.60 4.13
C ASP A 29 -5.00 12.08 4.29
N ASP A 30 -5.91 12.58 3.46
CA ASP A 30 -7.33 12.24 3.51
C ASP A 30 -7.57 10.75 3.30
N PHE A 31 -6.88 10.14 2.32
CA PHE A 31 -7.02 8.72 2.05
C PHE A 31 -6.56 7.89 3.26
N SER A 32 -5.39 8.18 3.83
CA SER A 32 -4.91 7.51 5.05
C SER A 32 -5.92 7.63 6.20
N ARG A 33 -6.42 8.84 6.46
CA ARG A 33 -7.41 9.07 7.53
C ARG A 33 -8.68 8.25 7.30
N TYR A 34 -9.12 8.13 6.06
CA TYR A 34 -10.38 7.48 5.70
C TYR A 34 -10.24 5.96 5.67
N ILE A 35 -9.19 5.43 5.05
CA ILE A 35 -8.98 3.99 4.90
C ILE A 35 -8.78 3.27 6.25
N LYS A 36 -8.25 3.97 7.26
CA LYS A 36 -8.13 3.46 8.64
C LYS A 36 -9.48 3.20 9.32
N ARG A 37 -10.59 3.69 8.77
CA ARG A 37 -11.96 3.46 9.29
C ARG A 37 -12.70 2.33 8.59
N ARG A 38 -12.05 1.63 7.66
CA ARG A 38 -12.64 0.50 6.96
C ARG A 38 -13.03 -0.62 7.95
N LYS A 39 -14.13 -1.32 7.66
CA LYS A 39 -14.68 -2.36 8.55
C LYS A 39 -14.14 -3.76 8.25
N ASP A 40 -13.48 -3.93 7.11
CA ASP A 40 -12.90 -5.18 6.62
C ASP A 40 -11.41 -5.33 7.01
N ALA A 41 -10.94 -4.55 7.98
CA ALA A 41 -9.60 -4.70 8.52
C ALA A 41 -9.55 -5.98 9.38
N ASP A 42 -8.76 -6.96 8.95
CA ASP A 42 -8.58 -8.23 9.64
C ASP A 42 -7.13 -8.38 10.11
N ALA A 43 -6.94 -8.56 11.42
CA ALA A 43 -5.62 -8.73 12.03
C ALA A 43 -4.93 -10.05 11.62
N ASN A 44 -5.70 -11.05 11.20
CA ASN A 44 -5.21 -12.35 10.75
C ASN A 44 -5.23 -12.50 9.22
N GLY A 45 -5.64 -11.44 8.51
CA GLY A 45 -5.78 -11.43 7.06
C GLY A 45 -4.52 -10.95 6.33
N PHE A 46 -4.73 -10.11 5.32
CA PHE A 46 -3.63 -9.49 4.57
C PHE A 46 -2.80 -8.56 5.45
N TYR A 47 -1.50 -8.50 5.15
CA TYR A 47 -0.67 -7.39 5.56
C TYR A 47 -0.94 -6.17 4.67
N ASP A 48 -1.62 -5.17 5.21
CA ASP A 48 -2.04 -3.99 4.46
C ASP A 48 -0.96 -2.90 4.44
N ILE A 49 -0.61 -2.45 3.24
CA ILE A 49 0.32 -1.34 3.01
C ILE A 49 -0.47 -0.14 2.54
N ILE A 50 -0.48 0.94 3.32
CA ILE A 50 -1.10 2.22 2.98
C ILE A 50 0.00 3.16 2.49
N ALA A 51 -0.03 3.53 1.21
CA ALA A 51 0.96 4.39 0.57
C ALA A 51 0.38 5.02 -0.70
N HIS A 52 0.87 6.17 -1.15
CA HIS A 52 0.56 6.60 -2.52
C HIS A 52 1.27 5.66 -3.50
N GLY A 53 0.77 5.57 -4.72
CA GLY A 53 1.36 4.67 -5.69
C GLY A 53 0.95 4.95 -7.12
N ASN A 54 1.66 4.27 -7.99
CA ASN A 54 1.43 4.21 -9.42
C ASN A 54 1.79 2.79 -9.91
N PRO A 55 1.70 2.49 -11.22
CA PRO A 55 1.94 1.14 -11.72
C PRO A 55 3.33 0.53 -11.45
N ILE A 56 4.34 1.34 -11.09
CA ILE A 56 5.74 0.90 -10.96
C ILE A 56 6.41 1.27 -9.63
N SER A 57 5.84 2.16 -8.82
CA SER A 57 6.41 2.60 -7.54
C SER A 57 5.34 2.98 -6.51
N ILE A 58 5.78 3.12 -5.26
CA ILE A 58 5.01 3.73 -4.17
C ILE A 58 5.76 4.92 -3.59
N GLU A 59 5.03 5.86 -2.99
CA GLU A 59 5.60 6.98 -2.26
C GLU A 59 5.32 6.83 -0.76
N ILE A 60 6.35 7.04 0.03
CA ILE A 60 6.31 6.89 1.49
C ILE A 60 6.86 8.13 2.18
N GLN A 61 6.45 8.36 3.42
CA GLN A 61 7.05 9.34 4.30
C GLN A 61 8.22 8.75 5.07
N HIS A 62 9.36 9.42 5.01
CA HIS A 62 10.55 9.09 5.77
C HIS A 62 11.24 10.38 6.22
N ASN A 63 11.40 10.55 7.54
CA ASN A 63 12.02 11.74 8.15
C ASN A 63 11.47 13.08 7.64
N GLY A 64 10.14 13.17 7.49
CA GLY A 64 9.44 14.37 7.02
C GLY A 64 9.51 14.61 5.50
N GLN A 65 10.14 13.70 4.75
CA GLN A 65 10.24 13.79 3.29
C GLN A 65 9.41 12.69 2.62
N THR A 66 8.78 13.05 1.50
CA THR A 66 8.20 12.06 0.58
C THR A 66 9.31 11.47 -0.27
N ILE A 67 9.47 10.15 -0.22
CA ILE A 67 10.41 9.41 -1.08
C ILE A 67 9.65 8.42 -1.95
N THR A 68 10.05 8.32 -3.22
CA THR A 68 9.52 7.31 -4.16
C THR A 68 10.42 6.08 -4.13
N ILE A 69 9.83 4.90 -3.95
CA ILE A 69 10.57 3.63 -3.87
C ILE A 69 9.99 2.58 -4.82
N ASP A 70 10.88 1.76 -5.37
CA ASP A 70 10.50 0.61 -6.19
C ASP A 70 10.14 -0.61 -5.33
N HIS A 71 9.69 -1.68 -5.98
CA HIS A 71 9.32 -2.94 -5.32
C HIS A 71 10.50 -3.60 -4.56
N ARG A 72 11.76 -3.33 -4.93
CA ARG A 72 12.93 -3.98 -4.32
C ARG A 72 13.23 -3.33 -2.98
N ILE A 73 13.19 -1.99 -2.93
CA ILE A 73 13.34 -1.22 -1.70
C ILE A 73 12.13 -1.48 -0.80
N ALA A 74 10.91 -1.44 -1.34
CA ALA A 74 9.69 -1.75 -0.59
C ALA A 74 9.74 -3.15 0.05
N ALA A 75 10.15 -4.19 -0.70
CA ALA A 75 10.27 -5.53 -0.15
C ALA A 75 11.29 -5.65 1.00
N ARG A 76 12.40 -4.89 0.94
CA ARG A 76 13.38 -4.85 2.04
C ARG A 76 12.79 -4.15 3.26
N LEU A 77 12.13 -3.02 3.03
CA LEU A 77 11.48 -2.23 4.08
C LEU A 77 10.40 -3.04 4.81
N PHE A 78 9.51 -3.72 4.07
CA PHE A 78 8.42 -4.50 4.68
C PHE A 78 8.94 -5.67 5.50
N LYS A 79 10.03 -6.32 5.06
CA LYS A 79 10.70 -7.40 5.82
C LYS A 79 11.36 -6.91 7.12
N GLN A 80 11.64 -5.62 7.25
CA GLN A 80 12.16 -5.04 8.49
C GLN A 80 11.05 -4.70 9.49
N ASP A 81 9.79 -4.65 9.03
CA ASP A 81 8.65 -4.45 9.92
C ASP A 81 8.44 -5.69 10.78
N LYS A 82 8.47 -5.52 12.11
CA LYS A 82 8.30 -6.60 13.07
C LYS A 82 6.90 -7.20 13.02
N GLN A 83 5.91 -6.50 12.48
CA GLN A 83 4.53 -6.98 12.35
C GLN A 83 4.33 -7.85 11.11
N TYR A 84 5.19 -7.69 10.09
CA TYR A 84 5.17 -8.54 8.90
C TYR A 84 5.86 -9.88 9.19
N LYS A 85 5.11 -10.97 9.06
CA LYS A 85 5.52 -12.36 9.31
C LYS A 85 5.47 -13.24 8.06
N GLY A 86 5.29 -12.63 6.87
CA GLY A 86 5.16 -13.35 5.60
C GLY A 86 3.72 -13.60 5.17
N GLN A 87 2.76 -12.83 5.69
CA GLN A 87 1.37 -12.86 5.22
C GLN A 87 1.28 -12.43 3.74
N ALA A 88 0.16 -12.77 3.08
CA ALA A 88 -0.18 -12.13 1.82
C ALA A 88 -0.32 -10.61 2.02
N ILE A 89 0.00 -9.82 1.00
CA ILE A 89 -0.05 -8.34 1.09
C ILE A 89 -1.28 -7.80 0.38
N ARG A 90 -1.91 -6.77 0.93
CA ARG A 90 -2.87 -5.93 0.22
C ARG A 90 -2.32 -4.51 0.11
N LEU A 91 -2.16 -4.02 -1.11
CA LEU A 91 -1.71 -2.67 -1.39
C LEU A 91 -2.92 -1.74 -1.41
N LEU A 92 -3.06 -0.92 -0.39
CA LEU A 92 -3.99 0.21 -0.38
C LEU A 92 -3.29 1.43 -1.01
N SER A 93 -2.95 1.27 -2.30
CA SER A 93 -2.06 2.17 -3.03
C SER A 93 -2.40 2.22 -4.53
N CYS A 94 -2.76 3.40 -5.02
CA CYS A 94 -3.35 3.62 -6.35
C CYS A 94 -2.58 2.91 -7.48
N SER A 95 -3.32 2.27 -8.39
CA SER A 95 -2.82 1.71 -9.65
C SER A 95 -1.64 0.73 -9.57
N THR A 96 -1.24 0.28 -8.38
CA THR A 96 -0.09 -0.63 -8.20
C THR A 96 -0.32 -2.02 -8.80
N GLY A 97 -1.58 -2.37 -9.06
CA GLY A 97 -2.03 -3.58 -9.77
C GLY A 97 -2.43 -3.35 -11.23
N LYS A 98 -2.12 -2.19 -11.81
CA LYS A 98 -2.50 -1.86 -13.20
C LYS A 98 -1.81 -2.73 -14.24
N LEU A 99 -0.54 -3.07 -14.03
CA LEU A 99 0.29 -3.80 -15.00
C LEU A 99 0.58 -5.23 -14.55
N ASP A 100 0.55 -6.18 -15.49
CA ASP A 100 0.86 -7.59 -15.28
C ASP A 100 2.30 -7.85 -14.84
N THR A 101 3.18 -6.92 -15.18
CA THR A 101 4.62 -6.93 -14.85
C THR A 101 5.02 -5.66 -14.07
N GLY A 102 4.06 -5.01 -13.40
CA GLY A 102 4.25 -3.79 -12.61
C GLY A 102 4.67 -4.02 -11.17
N PHE A 103 4.43 -3.02 -10.32
CA PHE A 103 4.83 -3.01 -8.92
C PHE A 103 4.33 -4.25 -8.16
N ALA A 104 3.03 -4.53 -8.20
CA ALA A 104 2.43 -5.64 -7.44
C ALA A 104 3.01 -7.01 -7.82
N GLN A 105 3.15 -7.31 -9.12
CA GLN A 105 3.71 -8.58 -9.57
C GLN A 105 5.18 -8.74 -9.15
N ASN A 106 5.99 -7.69 -9.30
CA ASN A 106 7.40 -7.75 -8.92
C ASN A 106 7.57 -7.85 -7.40
N LEU A 107 6.70 -7.19 -6.63
CA LEU A 107 6.66 -7.32 -5.18
C LEU A 107 6.29 -8.76 -4.76
N ALA A 108 5.26 -9.35 -5.37
CA ALA A 108 4.86 -10.74 -5.12
C ALA A 108 6.02 -11.71 -5.37
N ASN A 109 6.73 -11.55 -6.49
CA ASN A 109 7.91 -12.34 -6.81
C ASN A 109 9.05 -12.15 -5.78
N LYS A 110 9.26 -10.91 -5.32
CA LYS A 110 10.37 -10.57 -4.42
C LYS A 110 10.14 -11.06 -2.99
N LEU A 111 8.89 -11.04 -2.53
CA LEU A 111 8.49 -11.48 -1.20
C LEU A 111 8.06 -12.94 -1.14
N ASN A 112 7.78 -13.56 -2.29
CA ASN A 112 7.26 -14.91 -2.43
C ASN A 112 5.93 -15.13 -1.67
N VAL A 113 5.03 -14.13 -1.75
CA VAL A 113 3.68 -14.16 -1.18
C VAL A 113 2.68 -13.59 -2.20
N PRO A 114 1.39 -13.92 -2.12
CA PRO A 114 0.36 -13.24 -2.90
C PRO A 114 0.29 -11.74 -2.58
N VAL A 115 0.06 -10.91 -3.60
CA VAL A 115 -0.13 -9.46 -3.46
C VAL A 115 -1.44 -9.06 -4.13
N GLN A 116 -2.37 -8.49 -3.36
CA GLN A 116 -3.61 -7.91 -3.86
C GLN A 116 -3.43 -6.40 -4.08
N ALA A 117 -3.77 -5.86 -5.24
CA ALA A 117 -3.52 -4.46 -5.59
C ALA A 117 -4.58 -3.87 -6.53
N PRO A 118 -4.88 -2.56 -6.45
CA PRO A 118 -5.89 -1.92 -7.28
C PRO A 118 -5.41 -1.71 -8.71
N THR A 119 -6.30 -1.91 -9.69
CA THR A 119 -6.01 -1.70 -11.12
C THR A 119 -5.98 -0.23 -11.54
N ASP A 120 -6.56 0.64 -10.72
CA ASP A 120 -6.69 2.07 -10.98
C ASP A 120 -6.65 2.87 -9.66
N ILE A 121 -7.09 4.12 -9.68
CA ILE A 121 -7.14 4.99 -8.49
C ILE A 121 -8.01 4.34 -7.40
N LEU A 122 -7.43 4.26 -6.20
CA LEU A 122 -8.09 3.74 -5.01
C LEU A 122 -8.64 4.93 -4.21
N TRP A 123 -9.95 4.98 -4.07
CA TRP A 123 -10.66 6.05 -3.35
C TRP A 123 -11.15 5.53 -2.02
N ALA A 124 -11.14 6.38 -1.00
CA ALA A 124 -11.76 6.11 0.29
C ALA A 124 -12.72 7.25 0.65
N THR A 125 -13.85 6.89 1.25
CA THR A 125 -14.85 7.84 1.76
C THR A 125 -14.59 8.13 3.24
N PRO A 126 -15.08 9.25 3.78
CA PRO A 126 -14.99 9.52 5.21
C PRO A 126 -15.60 8.44 6.12
N ARG A 127 -16.43 7.53 5.61
CA ARG A 127 -17.00 6.42 6.38
C ARG A 127 -16.14 5.14 6.36
N GLY A 128 -14.99 5.16 5.69
CA GLY A 128 -14.10 4.00 5.57
C GLY A 128 -14.44 3.04 4.45
N THR A 129 -15.53 3.26 3.70
CA THR A 129 -15.78 2.53 2.45
C THR A 129 -14.76 2.96 1.40
N TYR A 130 -14.19 2.02 0.66
CA TYR A 130 -13.24 2.27 -0.40
C TYR A 130 -13.59 1.50 -1.69
N TYR A 131 -13.14 1.99 -2.83
CA TYR A 131 -13.40 1.40 -4.15
C TYR A 131 -12.34 1.84 -5.16
N VAL A 132 -12.23 1.09 -6.26
CA VAL A 132 -11.28 1.38 -7.35
C VAL A 132 -12.06 1.92 -8.54
N THR A 133 -11.67 3.08 -9.06
CA THR A 133 -12.28 3.68 -10.26
C THR A 133 -11.33 4.67 -10.87
N ALA A 134 -11.38 4.87 -12.18
CA ALA A 134 -10.57 5.89 -12.83
C ALA A 134 -10.86 7.28 -12.28
N GLY A 135 -9.95 8.22 -12.54
CA GLY A 135 -10.16 9.64 -12.26
C GLY A 135 -10.41 10.40 -13.56
N LYS A 136 -11.20 11.47 -13.47
CA LYS A 136 -11.34 12.46 -14.54
C LYS A 136 -11.14 13.86 -13.99
N THR A 137 -10.65 14.74 -14.84
CA THR A 137 -10.49 16.15 -14.49
C THR A 137 -11.79 16.89 -14.79
N VAL A 138 -12.40 17.47 -13.76
CA VAL A 138 -13.57 18.35 -13.89
C VAL A 138 -13.21 19.68 -13.25
N ASN A 139 -13.28 20.77 -14.01
CA ASN A 139 -12.92 22.12 -13.56
C ASN A 139 -11.52 22.18 -12.90
N GLY A 140 -10.53 21.52 -13.51
CA GLY A 140 -9.15 21.46 -13.01
C GLY A 140 -8.93 20.58 -11.77
N ARG A 141 -9.96 19.87 -11.30
CA ARG A 141 -9.88 18.98 -10.13
C ARG A 141 -10.03 17.53 -10.54
N LEU A 142 -9.19 16.67 -9.97
CA LEU A 142 -9.33 15.22 -10.09
C LEU A 142 -10.56 14.77 -9.29
N VAL A 143 -11.53 14.17 -9.97
CA VAL A 143 -12.71 13.57 -9.37
C VAL A 143 -12.83 12.12 -9.81
N GLN A 144 -13.52 11.31 -9.00
CA GLN A 144 -13.86 9.94 -9.36
C GLN A 144 -14.66 9.87 -10.68
N ASP A 145 -14.31 8.93 -11.55
CA ASP A 145 -15.09 8.61 -12.74
C ASP A 145 -15.79 7.26 -12.60
N ARG A 146 -17.03 7.28 -12.10
CA ARG A 146 -17.80 6.06 -11.79
C ARG A 146 -18.20 5.24 -13.02
N SER A 147 -18.07 5.78 -14.23
CA SER A 147 -18.30 5.03 -15.48
C SER A 147 -17.14 4.11 -15.86
N ALA A 148 -15.97 4.27 -15.23
CA ALA A 148 -14.78 3.47 -15.49
C ALA A 148 -14.31 2.77 -14.20
N PRO A 149 -15.07 1.75 -13.73
CA PRO A 149 -14.73 1.03 -12.51
C PRO A 149 -13.42 0.24 -12.70
N GLY A 150 -12.62 0.20 -11.64
CA GLY A 150 -11.50 -0.71 -11.52
C GLY A 150 -11.79 -1.80 -10.49
N THR A 151 -10.82 -2.67 -10.27
CA THR A 151 -10.94 -3.76 -9.30
C THR A 151 -9.65 -3.91 -8.50
N PHE A 152 -9.66 -4.78 -7.49
CA PHE A 152 -8.45 -5.36 -6.96
C PHE A 152 -8.11 -6.63 -7.74
N ARG A 153 -6.83 -6.82 -8.05
CA ARG A 153 -6.28 -8.04 -8.64
C ARG A 153 -5.32 -8.69 -7.66
N THR A 154 -5.29 -10.02 -7.66
CA THR A 154 -4.30 -10.80 -6.89
C THR A 154 -3.19 -11.27 -7.82
N PHE A 155 -1.96 -10.98 -7.45
CA PHE A 155 -0.74 -11.37 -8.13
C PHE A 155 -0.06 -12.46 -7.31
N TYR A 156 0.15 -13.62 -7.90
CA TYR A 156 0.87 -14.72 -7.28
C TYR A 156 2.34 -14.71 -7.68
N PRO A 157 3.26 -15.16 -6.80
CA PRO A 157 4.66 -15.31 -7.15
C PRO A 157 4.82 -16.23 -8.37
N LYS A 158 5.46 -15.74 -9.42
CA LYS A 158 5.83 -16.56 -10.57
C LYS A 158 7.03 -17.41 -10.18
N ARG A 159 7.00 -18.73 -10.42
CA ARG A 159 8.17 -19.61 -10.20
C ARG A 159 9.37 -19.01 -10.95
N ARG A 160 10.47 -18.78 -10.23
CA ARG A 160 11.77 -18.57 -10.89
C ARG A 160 12.06 -19.81 -11.71
N LYS A 161 12.13 -19.68 -13.04
CA LYS A 161 12.78 -20.70 -13.87
C LYS A 161 14.22 -20.80 -13.35
N LYS A 162 14.61 -21.98 -12.85
CA LYS A 162 16.02 -22.29 -12.67
C LYS A 162 16.60 -22.32 -14.08
N ILE A 163 17.50 -21.39 -14.39
CA ILE A 163 18.39 -21.47 -15.55
C ILE A 163 19.61 -22.22 -15.04
#